data_AF-A0A956D6J3-F1
#
_entry.id   AF-A0A956D6J3-F1
#
_cell.length_a   1.000
_cell.length_b   1.000
_cell.length_c   1.000
_cell.angle_alpha   90.00
_cell.angle_beta   90.00
_cell.angle_gamma   90.00
#
_symmetry.space_group_name_H-M   'P 1'
#
loop_
_entity.id
_entity.type
_entity.pdbx_description
1 polymer ?
#
loop_
_entity_poly.entity_id
_entity_poly.type
_entity_poly.pdbx_seq_one_letter_code
_entity_poly.pdbx_strand_id
1 'polypeptide(L)'
;MTDAKTDSKTWWERTKADEAALHAWLYDQYRGEVGASERIEAFREAFAVPGTRAHRLLGVIAGQERAHAAWVAELLVARGLSPEVRDESSRYWEAPLAAIEDLETGCAVGAHAERMRLERIEVIARDQDAPPDVRAVFTRILGEERFHERAFRSLSTTEALERTRDAHATGRNALGLVP
;
A
#
# COMPACT_ATOMS: atom_id res chain seq x y z
N MET A 1 -18.13 16.10 -14.34
CA MET A 1 -16.76 16.64 -14.25
C MET A 1 -15.84 15.47 -14.53
N THR A 2 -15.04 15.54 -15.59
CA THR A 2 -14.01 14.53 -15.88
C THR A 2 -12.94 14.61 -14.81
N ASP A 3 -12.79 13.55 -13.99
CA ASP A 3 -11.74 13.47 -12.98
C ASP A 3 -10.38 13.69 -13.65
N ALA A 4 -9.78 14.84 -13.35
CA ALA A 4 -8.47 15.18 -13.87
C ALA A 4 -7.43 14.26 -13.22
N LYS A 5 -6.83 13.42 -14.06
CA LYS A 5 -5.67 12.58 -13.76
C LYS A 5 -4.61 13.41 -13.01
N THR A 6 -4.14 12.94 -11.86
CA THR A 6 -3.24 13.73 -10.99
C THR A 6 -2.01 12.89 -10.62
N ASP A 7 -0.80 13.39 -10.91
CA ASP A 7 0.46 12.76 -10.49
C ASP A 7 0.67 12.84 -8.97
N SER A 8 1.56 12.01 -8.41
CA SER A 8 1.78 11.93 -6.96
C SER A 8 2.20 13.26 -6.33
N LYS A 9 2.92 14.13 -7.03
CA LYS A 9 3.33 15.43 -6.49
C LYS A 9 2.13 16.37 -6.43
N THR A 10 1.40 16.52 -7.53
CA THR A 10 0.20 17.37 -7.57
C THR A 10 -0.88 16.88 -6.61
N TRP A 11 -1.03 15.57 -6.45
CA TRP A 11 -1.93 14.96 -5.46
C TRP A 11 -1.51 15.37 -4.05
N TRP A 12 -0.23 15.22 -3.71
CA TRP A 12 0.27 15.53 -2.38
C TRP A 12 0.14 17.01 -2.02
N GLU A 13 0.45 17.92 -2.95
CA GLU A 13 0.27 19.37 -2.74
C GLU A 13 -1.18 19.72 -2.38
N ARG A 14 -2.15 19.10 -3.07
CA ARG A 14 -3.58 19.29 -2.77
C ARG A 14 -3.97 18.67 -1.44
N THR A 15 -3.49 17.45 -1.15
CA THR A 15 -3.80 16.73 0.08
C THR A 15 -3.24 17.44 1.31
N LYS A 16 -1.99 17.91 1.28
CA LYS A 16 -1.35 18.56 2.44
C LYS A 16 -1.90 19.97 2.71
N ALA A 17 -2.44 20.64 1.69
CA ALA A 17 -3.02 21.98 1.81
C ALA A 17 -4.46 21.99 2.36
N ASP A 18 -5.12 20.83 2.43
CA ASP A 18 -6.49 20.68 2.92
C ASP A 18 -6.51 19.67 4.07
N GLU A 19 -6.82 20.15 5.28
CA GLU A 19 -6.82 19.31 6.49
C GLU A 19 -7.82 18.15 6.40
N ALA A 20 -9.00 18.36 5.82
CA ALA A 20 -9.99 17.32 5.68
C ALA A 20 -9.52 16.25 4.68
N ALA A 21 -8.91 16.67 3.58
CA ALA A 21 -8.32 15.75 2.60
C ALA A 21 -7.15 14.95 3.20
N LEU A 22 -6.30 15.60 4.00
CA LEU A 22 -5.20 14.95 4.70
C LEU A 22 -5.70 13.91 5.72
N HIS A 23 -6.71 14.26 6.52
CA HIS A 23 -7.29 13.33 7.49
C HIS A 23 -7.96 12.15 6.81
N ALA A 24 -8.75 12.38 5.76
CA ALA A 24 -9.36 11.31 4.97
C ALA A 24 -8.29 10.36 4.42
N TRP A 25 -7.22 10.91 3.86
CA TRP A 25 -6.11 10.10 3.38
C TRP A 25 -5.42 9.30 4.51
N LEU A 26 -5.16 9.89 5.68
CA LEU A 26 -4.56 9.17 6.81
C LEU A 26 -5.44 7.99 7.28
N TYR A 27 -6.76 8.14 7.26
CA TYR A 27 -7.67 7.03 7.49
C TYR A 27 -7.55 5.94 6.42
N ASP A 28 -7.43 6.32 5.14
CA ASP A 28 -7.19 5.36 4.06
C ASP A 28 -5.86 4.62 4.24
N GLN A 29 -4.81 5.32 4.70
CA GLN A 29 -3.52 4.68 5.01
C GLN A 29 -3.69 3.69 6.15
N TYR A 30 -4.28 4.09 7.27
CA TYR A 30 -4.51 3.20 8.42
C TYR A 30 -5.26 1.92 8.02
N ARG A 31 -6.38 2.07 7.30
CA ARG A 31 -7.18 0.94 6.82
C ARG A 31 -6.42 0.09 5.81
N GLY A 32 -5.64 0.73 4.94
CA GLY A 32 -4.75 0.08 3.99
C GLY A 32 -3.77 -0.87 4.67
N GLU A 33 -3.08 -0.40 5.72
CA GLU A 33 -2.08 -1.20 6.43
C GLU A 33 -2.71 -2.35 7.21
N VAL A 34 -3.84 -2.11 7.89
CA VAL A 34 -4.60 -3.16 8.58
C VAL A 34 -4.95 -4.27 7.59
N GLY A 35 -5.62 -3.91 6.49
CA GLY A 35 -6.01 -4.87 5.47
C GLY A 35 -4.84 -5.49 4.71
N ALA A 36 -3.69 -4.82 4.60
CA ALA A 36 -2.48 -5.38 4.00
C ALA A 36 -1.93 -6.54 4.82
N SER A 37 -1.79 -6.35 6.14
CA SER A 37 -1.32 -7.41 7.02
C SER A 37 -2.18 -8.68 6.93
N GLU A 38 -3.51 -8.53 6.97
CA GLU A 38 -4.48 -9.63 6.90
C GLU A 38 -4.43 -10.34 5.54
N ARG A 39 -4.41 -9.58 4.43
CA ARG A 39 -4.34 -10.15 3.08
C ARG A 39 -3.04 -10.91 2.85
N ILE A 40 -1.91 -10.39 3.34
CA ILE A 40 -0.61 -11.03 3.17
C ILE A 40 -0.52 -12.32 3.99
N GLU A 41 -1.11 -12.35 5.19
CA GLU A 41 -1.19 -13.59 5.98
C GLU A 41 -2.08 -14.62 5.31
N ALA A 42 -3.28 -14.25 4.87
CA ALA A 42 -4.16 -15.16 4.14
C ALA A 42 -3.49 -15.69 2.86
N PHE A 43 -2.80 -14.83 2.11
CA PHE A 43 -2.04 -15.22 0.93
C PHE A 43 -0.89 -16.17 1.25
N ARG A 44 -0.12 -15.89 2.32
CA ARG A 44 0.95 -16.76 2.80
C ARG A 44 0.43 -18.17 3.10
N GLU A 45 -0.65 -18.26 3.88
CA GLU A 45 -1.22 -19.56 4.27
C GLU A 45 -1.77 -20.34 3.07
N ALA A 46 -2.30 -19.65 2.07
CA ALA A 46 -2.85 -20.28 0.88
C ALA A 46 -1.76 -20.78 -0.10
N PHE A 47 -0.67 -20.04 -0.28
CA PHE A 47 0.26 -20.27 -1.40
C PHE A 47 1.71 -20.53 -1.02
N ALA A 48 2.14 -20.25 0.22
CA ALA A 48 3.53 -20.43 0.64
C ALA A 48 3.69 -21.63 1.57
N VAL A 49 4.51 -22.61 1.16
CA VAL A 49 4.79 -23.78 2.01
C VAL A 49 5.54 -23.36 3.29
N PRO A 50 5.11 -23.79 4.49
CA PRO A 50 5.80 -23.50 5.74
C PRO A 50 7.29 -23.88 5.71
N GLY A 51 8.13 -23.06 6.34
CA GLY A 51 9.59 -23.26 6.36
C GLY A 51 10.33 -22.82 5.09
N THR A 52 9.63 -22.41 4.03
CA THR A 52 10.27 -21.85 2.83
C THR A 52 10.69 -20.38 3.02
N ARG A 53 11.54 -19.89 2.12
CA ARG A 53 11.90 -18.46 2.05
C ARG A 53 10.67 -17.58 1.86
N ALA A 54 9.75 -17.98 0.97
CA ALA A 54 8.53 -17.23 0.69
C ALA A 54 7.67 -17.05 1.95
N HIS A 55 7.41 -18.15 2.67
CA HIS A 55 6.63 -18.11 3.90
C HIS A 55 7.23 -17.17 4.94
N ARG A 56 8.57 -17.21 5.13
CA ARG A 56 9.25 -16.30 6.07
C ARG A 56 9.15 -14.84 5.64
N LEU A 57 9.41 -14.52 4.38
CA LEU A 57 9.38 -13.14 3.89
C LEU A 57 7.97 -12.55 4.00
N LEU A 58 6.94 -13.29 3.56
CA LEU A 58 5.55 -12.83 3.69
C LEU A 58 5.15 -12.64 5.15
N GLY A 59 5.62 -13.49 6.07
CA GLY A 59 5.42 -13.30 7.51
C GLY A 59 6.10 -12.05 8.07
N VAL A 60 7.31 -11.72 7.61
CA VAL A 60 7.99 -10.47 7.99
C VAL A 60 7.21 -9.26 7.49
N ILE A 61 6.80 -9.28 6.21
CA ILE A 61 6.04 -8.18 5.60
C ILE A 61 4.73 -7.94 6.36
N ALA A 62 3.93 -8.99 6.59
CA ALA A 62 2.69 -8.85 7.37
C ALA A 62 2.91 -8.30 8.79
N GLY A 63 4.01 -8.68 9.43
CA GLY A 63 4.40 -8.11 10.73
C GLY A 63 4.75 -6.63 10.68
N GLN A 64 5.44 -6.20 9.61
CA GLN A 64 5.76 -4.78 9.39
C GLN A 64 4.50 -3.98 9.06
N GLU A 65 3.56 -4.51 8.28
CA GLU A 65 2.30 -3.83 7.99
C GLU A 65 1.45 -3.60 9.24
N ARG A 66 1.46 -4.53 10.21
CA ARG A 66 0.85 -4.27 11.52
C ARG A 66 1.54 -3.12 12.27
N ALA A 67 2.86 -3.02 12.19
CA ALA A 67 3.60 -1.93 12.80
C ALA A 67 3.30 -0.60 12.08
N HIS A 68 3.20 -0.59 10.75
CA HIS A 68 2.75 0.56 9.98
C HIS A 68 1.36 1.03 10.42
N ALA A 69 0.40 0.10 10.52
CA ALA A 69 -0.95 0.39 11.00
C ALA A 69 -0.93 1.04 12.39
N ALA A 70 -0.10 0.52 13.30
CA ALA A 70 0.06 1.10 14.64
C ALA A 70 0.65 2.52 14.60
N TRP A 71 1.67 2.79 13.78
CA TRP A 71 2.25 4.12 13.66
C TRP A 71 1.27 5.14 13.05
N VAL A 72 0.48 4.72 12.05
CA VAL A 72 -0.55 5.60 11.48
C VAL A 72 -1.68 5.82 12.49
N ALA A 73 -2.06 4.81 13.28
CA ALA A 73 -3.04 4.97 14.36
C ALA A 73 -2.54 5.96 15.43
N GLU A 74 -1.29 5.86 15.86
CA GLU A 74 -0.66 6.82 16.77
C GLU A 74 -0.67 8.25 16.21
N LEU A 75 -0.40 8.40 14.90
CA LEU A 75 -0.48 9.69 14.20
C LEU A 75 -1.90 10.26 14.20
N LEU A 76 -2.90 9.43 13.92
CA LEU A 76 -4.31 9.85 13.99
C LEU A 76 -4.65 10.34 15.40
N VAL A 77 -4.30 9.57 16.44
CA VAL A 77 -4.54 9.95 17.85
C VAL A 77 -3.84 11.26 18.22
N ALA A 78 -2.58 11.44 17.83
CA ALA A 78 -1.82 12.65 18.08
C ALA A 78 -2.48 13.91 17.46
N ARG A 79 -3.27 13.72 16.40
CA ARG A 79 -4.02 14.78 15.71
C ARG A 79 -5.47 14.91 16.21
N GLY A 80 -5.83 14.25 17.31
CA GLY A 80 -7.17 14.30 17.90
C GLY A 80 -8.22 13.48 17.13
N LEU A 81 -7.78 12.53 16.30
CA LEU A 81 -8.63 11.65 15.50
C LEU A 81 -8.71 10.26 16.16
N SER A 82 -9.80 9.54 15.91
CA SER A 82 -10.01 8.19 16.44
C SER A 82 -9.76 7.15 15.35
N PRO A 83 -8.77 6.25 15.48
CA PRO A 83 -8.54 5.20 14.50
C PRO A 83 -9.74 4.25 14.40
N GLU A 84 -10.49 4.34 13.31
CA GLU A 84 -11.66 3.49 13.04
C GLU A 84 -11.38 2.59 11.84
N VAL A 85 -11.57 1.29 12.03
CA VAL A 85 -11.68 0.36 10.90
C VAL A 85 -13.15 0.38 10.47
N ARG A 86 -13.41 0.99 9.31
CA ARG A 86 -14.70 0.87 8.63
C ARG A 86 -14.55 -0.13 7.49
N ASP A 87 -15.50 -1.04 7.40
CA ASP A 87 -15.55 -2.08 6.37
C ASP A 87 -15.98 -1.46 5.04
N GLU A 88 -15.04 -0.75 4.40
CA GLU A 88 -15.22 -0.19 3.08
C GLU A 88 -14.32 -0.98 2.12
N SER A 89 -14.94 -1.83 1.29
CA SER A 89 -14.23 -2.59 0.29
C SER A 89 -13.60 -1.63 -0.73
N SER A 90 -12.28 -1.64 -0.82
CA SER A 90 -11.57 -0.84 -1.83
C SER A 90 -11.79 -1.46 -3.20
N ARG A 91 -12.40 -0.68 -4.10
CA ARG A 91 -12.62 -1.03 -5.51
C ARG A 91 -11.34 -1.40 -6.27
N TYR A 92 -10.18 -1.00 -5.73
CA TYR A 92 -8.89 -1.38 -6.29
C TYR A 92 -8.68 -2.89 -6.30
N TRP A 93 -9.06 -3.61 -5.24
CA TRP A 93 -8.61 -4.99 -5.03
C TRP A 93 -9.38 -6.05 -5.81
N GLU A 94 -10.53 -5.71 -6.40
CA GLU A 94 -11.38 -6.67 -7.12
C GLU A 94 -10.63 -7.36 -8.28
N ALA A 95 -10.07 -6.57 -9.21
CA ALA A 95 -9.35 -7.11 -10.35
C ALA A 95 -7.97 -7.72 -9.97
N PRO A 96 -7.12 -7.07 -9.16
CA PRO A 96 -5.83 -7.63 -8.75
C PRO A 96 -5.95 -8.95 -7.98
N LEU A 97 -6.91 -9.08 -7.06
CA LEU A 97 -7.08 -10.34 -6.31
C LEU A 97 -7.58 -11.47 -7.22
N ALA A 98 -8.43 -11.16 -8.20
CA ALA A 98 -8.91 -12.15 -9.17
C ALA A 98 -7.79 -12.68 -10.10
N ALA A 99 -6.68 -11.96 -10.24
CA ALA A 99 -5.53 -12.36 -11.05
C ALA A 99 -4.52 -13.25 -10.31
N ILE A 100 -4.76 -13.58 -9.04
CA ILE A 100 -3.89 -14.45 -8.24
C ILE A 100 -4.28 -15.90 -8.47
N GLU A 101 -3.39 -16.66 -9.10
CA GLU A 101 -3.57 -18.09 -9.38
C GLU A 101 -2.60 -18.95 -8.56
N ASP A 102 -1.45 -18.39 -8.20
CA ASP A 102 -0.34 -19.06 -7.53
C ASP A 102 0.53 -18.06 -6.74
N LEU A 103 1.61 -18.56 -6.14
CA LEU A 103 2.54 -17.75 -5.36
C LEU A 103 3.20 -16.65 -6.20
N GLU A 104 3.55 -16.93 -7.46
CA GLU A 104 4.29 -15.99 -8.30
C GLU A 104 3.42 -14.82 -8.75
N THR A 105 2.19 -15.12 -9.17
CA THR A 105 1.17 -14.13 -9.55
C THR A 105 0.69 -13.31 -8.35
N GLY A 106 0.51 -13.93 -7.19
CA GLY A 106 0.21 -13.19 -5.96
C GLY A 106 1.34 -12.26 -5.52
N CYS A 107 2.60 -12.73 -5.61
CA CYS A 107 3.75 -11.87 -5.34
C CYS A 107 3.92 -10.77 -6.41
N ALA A 108 3.54 -11.01 -7.67
CA ALA A 108 3.50 -9.97 -8.69
C ALA A 108 2.49 -8.87 -8.35
N VAL A 109 1.27 -9.25 -7.95
CA VAL A 109 0.23 -8.31 -7.51
C VAL A 109 0.72 -7.50 -6.30
N GLY A 110 1.35 -8.15 -5.32
CA GLY A 110 2.00 -7.48 -4.19
C GLY A 110 3.02 -6.45 -4.67
N ALA A 111 3.97 -6.83 -5.52
CA ALA A 111 5.00 -5.93 -6.02
C ALA A 111 4.45 -4.69 -6.74
N HIS A 112 3.37 -4.85 -7.52
CA HIS A 112 2.69 -3.74 -8.19
C HIS A 112 2.01 -2.79 -7.19
N ALA A 113 1.31 -3.34 -6.20
CA ALA A 113 0.66 -2.55 -5.16
C ALA A 113 1.67 -1.76 -4.32
N GLU A 114 2.75 -2.41 -3.88
CA GLU A 114 3.85 -1.78 -3.14
C GLU A 114 4.50 -0.66 -3.96
N ARG A 115 4.77 -0.91 -5.26
CA ARG A 115 5.36 0.11 -6.13
C ARG A 115 4.49 1.37 -6.22
N MET A 116 3.19 1.20 -6.40
CA MET A 116 2.23 2.30 -6.45
C MET A 116 2.19 3.08 -5.13
N ARG A 117 2.24 2.38 -3.98
CA ARG A 117 2.26 3.00 -2.66
C ARG A 117 3.56 3.79 -2.44
N LEU A 118 4.68 3.17 -2.77
CA LEU A 118 6.03 3.72 -2.65
C LEU A 118 6.18 5.05 -3.40
N GLU A 119 5.62 5.16 -4.62
CA GLU A 119 5.64 6.41 -5.41
C GLU A 119 5.08 7.61 -4.64
N ARG A 120 4.05 7.42 -3.82
CA ARG A 120 3.45 8.48 -3.02
C ARG A 120 4.23 8.76 -1.75
N ILE A 121 4.66 7.71 -1.04
CA ILE A 121 5.43 7.84 0.19
C ILE A 121 6.77 8.56 -0.08
N GLU A 122 7.40 8.32 -1.23
CA GLU A 122 8.61 9.04 -1.62
C GLU A 122 8.41 10.54 -1.81
N VAL A 123 7.25 10.96 -2.34
CA VAL A 123 6.91 12.39 -2.47
C VAL A 123 6.77 13.01 -1.08
N ILE A 124 6.02 12.38 -0.19
CA ILE A 124 5.78 12.87 1.17
C ILE A 124 7.10 12.97 1.95
N ALA A 125 7.91 11.91 1.94
CA ALA A 125 9.15 11.85 2.71
C ALA A 125 10.20 12.87 2.23
N ARG A 126 10.17 13.25 0.95
CA ARG A 126 11.09 14.25 0.35
C ARG A 126 10.58 15.69 0.51
N ASP A 127 9.30 15.89 0.81
CA ASP A 127 8.70 17.20 0.96
C ASP A 127 9.06 17.84 2.31
N GLN A 128 9.84 18.92 2.27
CA GLN A 128 10.26 19.62 3.49
C GLN A 128 9.12 20.41 4.13
N ASP A 129 8.08 20.74 3.37
CA ASP A 129 6.91 21.50 3.82
C ASP A 129 5.76 20.60 4.28
N ALA A 130 5.92 19.28 4.18
CA ALA A 130 4.98 18.33 4.77
C ALA A 130 4.88 18.52 6.29
N PRO A 131 3.69 18.34 6.90
CA PRO A 131 3.54 18.34 8.35
C PRO A 131 4.61 17.43 9.01
N PRO A 132 5.41 17.94 9.98
CA PRO A 132 6.59 17.22 10.46
C PRO A 132 6.30 15.82 11.03
N ASP A 133 5.15 15.66 11.68
CA ASP A 133 4.63 14.41 12.23
C ASP A 133 4.32 13.39 11.11
N VAL A 134 3.60 13.83 10.07
CA VAL A 134 3.31 13.02 8.88
C VAL A 134 4.61 12.62 8.18
N ARG A 135 5.50 13.59 7.91
CA ARG A 135 6.77 13.29 7.23
C ARG A 135 7.60 12.29 8.02
N ALA A 136 7.66 12.41 9.34
CA ALA A 136 8.40 11.49 10.20
C ALA A 136 7.87 10.05 10.11
N VAL A 137 6.55 9.87 10.21
CA VAL A 137 5.92 8.54 10.10
C VAL A 137 6.16 7.92 8.73
N PHE A 138 5.92 8.65 7.64
CA PHE A 138 6.09 8.11 6.29
C PHE A 138 7.56 7.94 5.88
N THR A 139 8.49 8.70 6.46
CA THR A 139 9.93 8.43 6.30
C THR A 139 10.34 7.12 6.96
N ARG A 140 9.75 6.79 8.12
CA ARG A 140 9.99 5.51 8.80
C ARG A 140 9.44 4.34 7.98
N ILE A 141 8.20 4.45 7.51
CA ILE A 141 7.52 3.44 6.66
C ILE A 141 8.28 3.21 5.35
N LEU A 142 8.81 4.28 4.72
CA LEU A 142 9.49 4.22 3.42
C LEU A 142 10.61 3.15 3.34
N GLY A 143 11.35 2.94 4.44
CA GLY A 143 12.40 1.93 4.47
C GLY A 143 11.86 0.50 4.29
N GLU A 144 10.74 0.22 4.93
CA GLU A 144 10.10 -1.10 4.95
C GLU A 144 9.32 -1.34 3.64
N GLU A 145 8.60 -0.37 3.11
CA GLU A 145 7.92 -0.44 1.81
C GLU A 145 8.88 -0.75 0.65
N ARG A 146 10.08 -0.14 0.68
CA ARG A 146 11.14 -0.45 -0.28
C ARG A 146 11.59 -1.90 -0.18
N PHE A 147 11.63 -2.45 1.04
CA PHE A 147 11.93 -3.85 1.25
C PHE A 147 10.77 -4.74 0.78
N HIS A 148 9.51 -4.38 1.06
CA HIS A 148 8.31 -5.11 0.65
C HIS A 148 8.25 -5.26 -0.86
N GLU A 149 8.38 -4.17 -1.62
CA GLU A 149 8.37 -4.21 -3.09
C GLU A 149 9.44 -5.14 -3.65
N ARG A 150 10.68 -5.05 -3.13
CA ARG A 150 11.78 -5.92 -3.55
C ARG A 150 11.56 -7.37 -3.15
N ALA A 151 11.00 -7.61 -1.97
CA ALA A 151 10.75 -8.95 -1.46
C ALA A 151 9.68 -9.65 -2.31
N PHE A 152 8.54 -9.00 -2.55
CA PHE A 152 7.50 -9.50 -3.45
C PHE A 152 8.04 -9.72 -4.86
N ARG A 153 8.75 -8.74 -5.44
CA ARG A 153 9.36 -8.89 -6.76
C ARG A 153 10.33 -10.08 -6.83
N SER A 154 11.10 -10.33 -5.77
CA SER A 154 12.05 -11.45 -5.70
C SER A 154 11.40 -12.84 -5.52
N LEU A 155 10.10 -12.88 -5.21
CA LEU A 155 9.30 -14.10 -5.10
C LEU A 155 8.39 -14.29 -6.32
N SER A 156 8.48 -13.39 -7.30
CA SER A 156 7.73 -13.43 -8.54
C SER A 156 8.66 -13.68 -9.73
N THR A 157 8.07 -13.76 -10.92
CA THR A 157 8.76 -13.91 -12.20
C THR A 157 8.41 -12.75 -13.12
N THR A 158 9.24 -12.53 -14.15
CA THR A 158 8.94 -11.48 -15.15
C THR A 158 7.61 -11.76 -15.85
N GLU A 159 7.32 -13.03 -16.15
CA GLU A 159 6.05 -13.46 -16.74
C GLU A 159 4.86 -13.17 -15.82
N ALA A 160 4.94 -13.52 -14.53
CA ALA A 160 3.87 -13.22 -13.57
C ALA A 160 3.62 -11.70 -13.41
N LEU A 161 4.69 -10.90 -13.41
CA LEU A 161 4.61 -9.43 -13.40
C LEU A 161 3.91 -8.86 -14.63
N GLU A 162 4.13 -9.46 -15.80
CA GLU A 162 3.45 -9.07 -17.04
C GLU A 162 1.98 -9.49 -17.02
N ARG A 163 1.68 -10.74 -16.65
CA ARG A 163 0.31 -11.29 -16.59
C ARG A 163 -0.62 -10.51 -15.66
N THR A 164 -0.09 -9.97 -14.57
CA THR A 164 -0.88 -9.26 -13.55
C THR A 164 -0.94 -7.74 -13.78
N ARG A 165 -0.22 -7.22 -14.79
CA ARG A 165 -0.11 -5.78 -15.05
C ARG A 165 -1.45 -5.13 -15.38
N ASP A 166 -2.27 -5.77 -16.20
CA ASP A 166 -3.55 -5.21 -16.64
C ASP A 166 -4.59 -5.21 -15.51
N ALA A 167 -4.56 -6.22 -14.64
CA ALA A 167 -5.37 -6.27 -13.44
C ALA A 167 -4.99 -5.14 -12.47
N HIS A 168 -3.68 -4.92 -12.26
CA HIS A 168 -3.18 -3.77 -11.50
C HIS A 168 -3.60 -2.43 -12.11
N ALA A 169 -3.47 -2.27 -13.44
CA ALA A 169 -3.88 -1.06 -14.14
C ALA A 169 -5.39 -0.80 -14.01
N THR A 170 -6.21 -1.86 -14.09
CA THR A 170 -7.66 -1.78 -13.84
C THR A 170 -7.95 -1.31 -12.42
N GLY A 171 -7.25 -1.86 -11.42
CA GLY A 171 -7.33 -1.40 -10.04
C GLY A 171 -6.96 0.07 -9.88
N ARG A 172 -5.84 0.52 -10.49
CA ARG A 172 -5.42 1.93 -10.49
C ARG A 172 -6.50 2.84 -11.08
N ASN A 173 -7.07 2.45 -12.21
CA ASN A 173 -8.13 3.21 -12.87
C ASN A 173 -9.39 3.33 -12.00
N ALA A 174 -9.75 2.29 -11.23
CA ALA A 174 -10.86 2.33 -10.28
C ALA A 174 -10.65 3.34 -9.13
N LEU A 175 -9.39 3.70 -8.85
CA LEU A 175 -9.00 4.76 -7.91
C LEU A 175 -8.78 6.12 -8.59
N GLY A 176 -9.01 6.24 -9.91
CA GLY A 176 -8.70 7.45 -10.68
C GLY A 176 -7.20 7.70 -10.88
N LEU A 177 -6.35 6.67 -10.70
CA LEU A 177 -4.90 6.75 -10.85
C LEU A 177 -4.48 6.26 -12.24
N VAL A 178 -3.48 6.93 -12.82
CA VAL A 178 -2.95 6.63 -14.16
C VAL A 178 -1.41 6.64 -14.06
N PRO A 179 -0.67 5.98 -14.97
CA PRO A 179 0.79 6.03 -15.00
C PRO A 179 1.34 7.44 -15.25
#